data_AF-A0A453LTP7-F1
#
_entry.id   AF-A0A453LTP7-F1
#
_cell.length_a   1.000
_cell.length_b   1.000
_cell.length_c   1.000
_cell.angle_alpha   90.00
_cell.angle_beta   90.00
_cell.angle_gamma   90.00
#
_symmetry.space_group_name_H-M   'P 1'
#
loop_
_entity.id
_entity.type
_entity.pdbx_description
1 polymer ?
#
loop_
_entity_poly.entity_id
_entity_poly.type
_entity_poly.pdbx_seq_one_letter_code
_entity_poly.pdbx_strand_id
1 'polypeptide(L)'
;VCRDPRWGRCYESYSEDPNVVRSMTTIISGLQGDDPSDIKGRPYVGGSKKVAACAKHYVGDGGTFMGINEGNTIIDNDGLMTIHMPAYYNSIIRGVSTIMVSYNSWNGKKMHANHHLITDFLKNKLKFRGFVISDWEGIDRITTPQHLNYSYSIEAGVGAGIDMIMVPFAYTEFIDGLTSQVKNNIIPMSRIDDAVYRILRVKFTMGLFENPYADPSLMGELGKQEHREIAREAVRKSLVLLKNGKSAYTPLLPLPKKAGKILVAGSHADNLGNQCGGWTITWQGLTGNDNTT
;
A
#
# COMPACT_ATOMS: atom_id res chain seq x y z
N VAL A 1 8.22 -0.13 5.89
CA VAL A 1 9.70 -0.21 5.99
C VAL A 1 10.06 -1.61 6.46
N CYS A 2 10.50 -2.47 5.54
CA CYS A 2 10.93 -3.84 5.84
C CYS A 2 12.18 -3.83 6.72
N ARG A 3 12.16 -4.54 7.85
CA ARG A 3 13.31 -4.66 8.78
C ARG A 3 13.87 -6.07 8.85
N ASP A 4 13.25 -7.00 8.14
CA ASP A 4 13.64 -8.41 8.09
C ASP A 4 13.31 -9.00 6.71
N PRO A 5 14.31 -9.36 5.90
CA PRO A 5 14.09 -9.85 4.53
C PRO A 5 13.43 -11.23 4.47
N ARG A 6 13.25 -11.92 5.60
CA ARG A 6 12.41 -13.13 5.68
C ARG A 6 10.94 -12.84 5.41
N TRP A 7 10.52 -11.58 5.54
CA TRP A 7 9.15 -11.16 5.24
C TRP A 7 8.84 -11.30 3.74
N GLY A 8 7.81 -12.09 3.44
CA GLY A 8 7.40 -12.38 2.05
C GLY A 8 6.96 -11.16 1.24
N ARG A 9 6.78 -10.00 1.87
CA ARG A 9 6.46 -8.72 1.21
C ARG A 9 7.63 -7.73 1.23
N CYS A 10 8.84 -8.18 1.55
CA CYS A 10 9.99 -7.27 1.64
C CYS A 10 10.30 -6.58 0.29
N TYR A 11 10.01 -7.24 -0.84
CA TYR A 11 10.13 -6.64 -2.18
C TYR A 11 9.13 -5.50 -2.44
N GLU A 12 8.06 -5.39 -1.65
CA GLU A 12 7.12 -4.26 -1.70
C GLU A 12 7.64 -3.03 -0.91
N SER A 13 8.73 -3.17 -0.14
CA SER A 13 9.37 -2.08 0.60
C SER A 13 10.56 -1.52 -0.19
N TYR A 14 10.56 -0.20 -0.44
CA TYR A 14 11.67 0.46 -1.15
C TYR A 14 13.04 0.29 -0.48
N SER A 15 13.07 0.22 0.85
CA SER A 15 14.30 0.06 1.62
C SER A 15 14.02 -0.39 3.06
N GLU A 16 15.07 -0.83 3.74
CA GLU A 16 15.11 -0.88 5.21
C GLU A 16 15.37 0.49 5.84
N ASP A 17 15.97 1.44 5.11
CA ASP A 17 16.20 2.82 5.57
C ASP A 17 14.91 3.66 5.43
N PRO A 18 14.34 4.19 6.55
CA PRO A 18 13.18 5.05 6.51
C PRO A 18 13.33 6.28 5.61
N ASN A 19 14.54 6.83 5.46
CA ASN A 19 14.77 8.01 4.63
C ASN A 19 14.59 7.75 3.14
N VAL A 20 15.01 6.57 2.67
CA VAL A 20 14.74 6.15 1.28
C VAL A 20 13.24 5.94 1.07
N VAL A 21 12.55 5.30 2.03
CA VAL A 21 11.08 5.14 1.93
C VAL A 21 10.36 6.50 1.91
N ARG A 22 10.83 7.47 2.70
CA ARG A 22 10.31 8.86 2.65
C ARG A 22 10.55 9.51 1.30
N SER A 23 11.73 9.40 0.71
CA SER A 23 12.02 10.02 -0.60
C SER A 23 11.17 9.41 -1.73
N MET A 24 10.80 8.14 -1.61
CA MET A 24 9.96 7.45 -2.60
C MET A 24 8.46 7.74 -2.46
N THR A 25 8.03 8.53 -1.47
CA THR A 25 6.62 9.00 -1.38
C THR A 25 6.19 9.88 -2.56
N THR A 26 7.12 10.28 -3.43
CA THR A 26 6.85 10.96 -4.71
C THR A 26 5.93 10.16 -5.64
N ILE A 27 5.84 8.84 -5.47
CA ILE A 27 4.86 8.02 -6.20
C ILE A 27 3.42 8.53 -6.01
N ILE A 28 3.10 9.11 -4.85
CA ILE A 28 1.78 9.70 -4.56
C ILE A 28 1.50 10.87 -5.50
N SER A 29 2.46 11.78 -5.66
CA SER A 29 2.37 12.90 -6.60
C SER A 29 2.28 12.41 -8.05
N GLY A 30 2.99 11.33 -8.41
CA GLY A 30 2.86 10.71 -9.73
C GLY A 30 1.45 10.21 -10.03
N LEU A 31 0.87 9.46 -9.08
CA LEU A 31 -0.46 8.85 -9.18
C LEU A 31 -1.59 9.88 -9.11
N GLN A 32 -1.51 10.83 -8.17
CA GLN A 32 -2.58 11.79 -7.89
C GLN A 32 -2.41 13.11 -8.65
N GLY A 33 -1.22 13.44 -9.12
CA GLY A 33 -0.85 14.82 -9.47
C GLY A 33 -0.29 15.58 -8.27
N ASP A 34 0.35 16.72 -8.54
CA ASP A 34 0.88 17.61 -7.50
C ASP A 34 -0.25 18.44 -6.89
N ASP A 35 -0.44 18.31 -5.58
CA ASP A 35 -1.40 19.11 -4.82
C ASP A 35 -0.98 20.58 -4.86
N PRO A 36 -1.78 21.49 -5.45
CA PRO A 36 -1.45 22.90 -5.52
C PRO A 36 -1.70 23.63 -4.20
N SER A 37 -2.25 22.96 -3.18
CA SER A 37 -2.61 23.58 -1.91
C SER A 37 -1.54 23.40 -0.83
N ASP A 38 -1.38 24.42 0.02
CA ASP A 38 -0.53 24.35 1.21
C ASP A 38 -1.22 23.63 2.40
N ILE A 39 -2.42 23.08 2.19
CA ILE A 39 -3.24 22.50 3.27
C ILE A 39 -2.86 21.03 3.49
N LYS A 40 -1.92 20.82 4.40
CA LYS A 40 -1.45 19.48 4.78
C LYS A 40 -2.59 18.57 5.24
N GLY A 41 -2.61 17.35 4.71
CA GLY A 41 -3.54 16.28 5.10
C GLY A 41 -4.89 16.30 4.41
N ARG A 42 -5.18 17.28 3.56
CA ARG A 42 -6.32 17.22 2.63
C ARG A 42 -6.05 16.15 1.55
N PRO A 43 -7.02 15.30 1.18
CA PRO A 43 -6.86 14.41 0.04
C PRO A 43 -6.83 15.21 -1.26
N TYR A 44 -6.06 14.75 -2.26
CA TYR A 44 -5.97 15.38 -3.58
C TYR A 44 -5.92 14.35 -4.71
N VAL A 45 -6.58 14.66 -5.83
CA VAL A 45 -6.43 13.99 -7.13
C VAL A 45 -6.67 15.03 -8.22
N GLY A 46 -5.70 15.23 -9.11
CA GLY A 46 -5.66 16.26 -10.15
C GLY A 46 -6.50 15.97 -11.39
N GLY A 47 -7.70 15.44 -11.21
CA GLY A 47 -8.69 15.19 -12.27
C GLY A 47 -8.74 13.76 -12.81
N SER A 48 -9.53 13.56 -13.87
CA SER A 48 -9.95 12.24 -14.38
C SER A 48 -8.86 11.37 -14.99
N LYS A 49 -7.67 11.93 -15.24
CA LYS A 49 -6.48 11.20 -15.73
C LYS A 49 -5.51 10.81 -14.59
N LYS A 50 -5.92 11.02 -13.34
CA LYS A 50 -5.18 10.67 -12.12
C LYS A 50 -6.02 9.72 -11.28
N VAL A 51 -5.37 9.08 -10.30
CA VAL A 51 -6.02 8.08 -9.43
C VAL A 51 -5.78 8.40 -7.97
N ALA A 52 -6.75 8.10 -7.12
CA ALA A 52 -6.58 8.18 -5.67
C ALA A 52 -5.50 7.18 -5.21
N ALA A 53 -4.46 7.66 -4.53
CA ALA A 53 -3.39 6.81 -4.01
C ALA A 53 -3.73 6.28 -2.61
N CYS A 54 -3.05 5.20 -2.22
CA CYS A 54 -3.14 4.58 -0.91
C CYS A 54 -1.75 4.39 -0.29
N ALA A 55 -1.50 5.01 0.86
CA ALA A 55 -0.33 4.68 1.67
C ALA A 55 -0.65 3.47 2.57
N LYS A 56 0.13 2.39 2.44
CA LYS A 56 -0.13 1.13 3.12
C LYS A 56 1.14 0.38 3.54
N HIS A 57 1.11 -0.47 4.58
CA HIS A 57 -0.03 -0.72 5.48
C HIS A 57 0.23 -0.10 6.86
N TYR A 58 -0.74 0.68 7.37
CA TYR A 58 -0.61 1.52 8.55
C TYR A 58 -0.79 0.68 9.83
N VAL A 59 0.19 0.56 10.72
CA VAL A 59 1.60 0.97 10.61
C VAL A 59 2.49 -0.08 11.27
N GLY A 60 3.74 -0.16 10.83
CA GLY A 60 4.71 -1.11 11.36
C GLY A 60 4.64 -2.49 10.69
N ASP A 61 3.97 -2.60 9.55
CA ASP A 61 3.82 -3.83 8.75
C ASP A 61 5.17 -4.53 8.46
N GLY A 62 6.19 -3.77 8.07
CA GLY A 62 7.52 -4.32 7.80
C GLY A 62 8.40 -4.60 9.03
N GLY A 63 7.88 -4.40 10.25
CA GLY A 63 8.61 -4.58 11.51
C GLY A 63 8.22 -5.83 12.31
N THR A 64 7.44 -6.74 11.71
CA THR A 64 6.94 -7.91 12.43
C THR A 64 8.08 -8.83 12.89
N PHE A 65 7.91 -9.41 14.08
CA PHE A 65 8.89 -10.31 14.67
C PHE A 65 9.20 -11.48 13.71
N MET A 66 10.48 -11.70 13.45
CA MET A 66 11.01 -12.70 12.52
C MET A 66 10.53 -12.56 11.06
N GLY A 67 10.01 -11.39 10.67
CA GLY A 67 9.44 -11.17 9.34
C GLY A 67 8.18 -11.99 9.07
N ILE A 68 7.49 -12.47 10.10
CA ILE A 68 6.24 -13.23 9.92
C ILE A 68 5.16 -12.28 9.43
N ASN A 69 4.56 -12.58 8.27
CA ASN A 69 3.50 -11.76 7.71
C ASN A 69 2.32 -11.69 8.69
N GLU A 70 1.75 -10.49 8.87
CA GLU A 70 0.61 -10.22 9.78
C GLU A 70 0.91 -10.47 11.28
N GLY A 71 2.17 -10.74 11.61
CA GLY A 71 2.62 -11.00 12.97
C GLY A 71 2.59 -9.78 13.88
N ASN A 72 3.29 -9.87 15.01
CA ASN A 72 3.40 -8.78 15.97
C ASN A 72 4.68 -7.97 15.73
N THR A 73 4.55 -6.66 15.60
CA THR A 73 5.66 -5.71 15.58
C THR A 73 5.97 -5.31 17.02
N ILE A 74 7.11 -5.76 17.52
CA ILE A 74 7.55 -5.58 18.92
C ILE A 74 8.61 -4.49 18.94
N ILE A 75 8.18 -3.27 19.26
CA ILE A 75 9.04 -2.08 19.25
C ILE A 75 8.46 -1.02 20.17
N ASP A 76 9.31 -0.23 20.81
CA ASP A 76 8.86 0.91 21.59
C ASP A 76 8.24 2.01 20.70
N ASN A 77 7.64 3.01 21.33
CA ASN A 77 7.02 4.12 20.62
C ASN A 77 8.04 4.89 19.78
N ASP A 78 9.25 5.11 20.30
CA ASP A 78 10.27 5.90 19.60
C ASP A 78 10.74 5.19 18.34
N GLY A 79 10.97 3.88 18.40
CA GLY A 79 11.26 3.07 17.22
C GLY A 79 10.11 3.06 16.21
N LEU A 80 8.84 2.93 16.65
CA LEU A 80 7.69 3.03 15.75
C LEU A 80 7.65 4.39 15.03
N MET A 81 7.84 5.48 15.78
CA MET A 81 7.73 6.85 15.28
C MET A 81 8.92 7.28 14.43
N THR A 82 10.11 6.72 14.66
CA THR A 82 11.33 7.03 13.90
C THR A 82 11.51 6.15 12.66
N ILE A 83 11.05 4.90 12.69
CA ILE A 83 11.25 3.94 11.60
C ILE A 83 10.00 3.82 10.72
N HIS A 84 8.84 3.55 11.32
CA HIS A 84 7.67 3.09 10.57
C HIS A 84 6.65 4.21 10.25
N MET A 85 6.62 5.27 11.06
CA MET A 85 5.70 6.40 10.89
C MET A 85 6.13 7.47 9.87
N PRO A 86 7.42 7.81 9.66
CA PRO A 86 7.78 9.03 8.93
C PRO A 86 7.24 9.11 7.51
N ALA A 87 7.18 8.00 6.78
CA ALA A 87 6.67 7.98 5.42
C ALA A 87 5.17 8.38 5.36
N TYR A 88 4.37 8.02 6.37
CA TYR A 88 2.96 8.44 6.44
C TYR A 88 2.80 9.94 6.56
N TYR A 89 3.63 10.61 7.37
CA TYR A 89 3.63 12.07 7.45
C TYR A 89 3.94 12.71 6.09
N ASN A 90 4.93 12.17 5.35
CA ASN A 90 5.27 12.67 4.02
C ASN A 90 4.14 12.41 3.01
N SER A 91 3.48 11.24 3.07
CA SER A 91 2.32 10.92 2.25
C SER A 91 1.15 11.89 2.50
N ILE A 92 0.89 12.24 3.76
CA ILE A 92 -0.16 13.17 4.18
C ILE A 92 0.12 14.60 3.69
N ILE A 93 1.39 15.04 3.71
CA ILE A 93 1.79 16.34 3.15
C ILE A 93 1.59 16.37 1.63
N ARG A 94 1.78 15.24 0.93
CA ARG A 94 1.55 15.09 -0.51
C ARG A 94 0.08 14.88 -0.88
N GLY A 95 -0.83 15.03 0.07
CA GLY A 95 -2.27 14.91 -0.15
C GLY A 95 -2.76 13.49 -0.46
N VAL A 96 -2.10 12.45 0.07
CA VAL A 96 -2.56 11.05 -0.14
C VAL A 96 -4.05 10.91 0.19
N SER A 97 -4.81 10.31 -0.71
CA SER A 97 -6.27 10.26 -0.59
C SER A 97 -6.76 9.21 0.41
N THR A 98 -6.02 8.11 0.55
CA THR A 98 -6.42 6.97 1.38
C THR A 98 -5.24 6.39 2.14
N ILE A 99 -5.54 5.78 3.29
CA ILE A 99 -4.56 5.02 4.09
C ILE A 99 -5.19 3.68 4.46
N MET A 100 -4.50 2.59 4.14
CA MET A 100 -4.96 1.23 4.46
C MET A 100 -4.31 0.74 5.75
N VAL A 101 -5.12 0.23 6.68
CA VAL A 101 -4.65 -0.31 7.96
C VAL A 101 -4.07 -1.70 7.78
N SER A 102 -2.96 -1.99 8.45
CA SER A 102 -2.25 -3.27 8.39
C SER A 102 -2.90 -4.36 9.24
N TYR A 103 -2.73 -5.63 8.85
CA TYR A 103 -3.13 -6.78 9.66
C TYR A 103 -2.34 -6.96 10.95
N ASN A 104 -1.10 -6.45 10.98
CA ASN A 104 -0.17 -6.70 12.07
C ASN A 104 -0.70 -6.16 13.40
N SER A 105 -0.09 -6.62 14.48
CA SER A 105 -0.22 -5.99 15.79
C SER A 105 0.97 -5.08 16.06
N TRP A 106 0.79 -4.05 16.89
CA TRP A 106 1.88 -3.33 17.53
C TRP A 106 1.84 -3.63 19.03
N ASN A 107 2.90 -4.23 19.57
CA ASN A 107 3.00 -4.67 20.96
C ASN A 107 1.75 -5.44 21.44
N GLY A 108 1.26 -6.35 20.59
CA GLY A 108 0.10 -7.21 20.87
C GLY A 108 -1.26 -6.62 20.48
N LYS A 109 -1.37 -5.31 20.27
CA LYS A 109 -2.62 -4.66 19.88
C LYS A 109 -2.81 -4.66 18.36
N LYS A 110 -3.90 -5.27 17.88
CA LYS A 110 -4.27 -5.30 16.46
C LYS A 110 -4.40 -3.89 15.89
N MET A 111 -3.76 -3.63 14.74
CA MET A 111 -3.81 -2.33 14.10
C MET A 111 -5.24 -1.94 13.68
N HIS A 112 -6.05 -2.87 13.16
CA HIS A 112 -7.46 -2.63 12.83
C HIS A 112 -8.33 -2.25 14.04
N ALA A 113 -7.92 -2.54 15.27
CA ALA A 113 -8.62 -2.15 16.50
C ALA A 113 -7.92 -0.99 17.27
N ASN A 114 -6.92 -0.33 16.66
CA ASN A 114 -6.06 0.61 17.38
C ASN A 114 -6.53 2.07 17.27
N HIS A 115 -7.52 2.44 18.10
CA HIS A 115 -8.05 3.82 18.17
C HIS A 115 -6.97 4.88 18.34
N HIS A 116 -5.99 4.61 19.22
CA HIS A 116 -4.91 5.54 19.50
C HIS A 116 -4.11 5.90 18.24
N LEU A 117 -3.76 4.91 17.42
CA LEU A 117 -2.99 5.19 16.21
C LEU A 117 -3.86 5.68 15.05
N ILE A 118 -5.08 5.17 14.88
CA ILE A 118 -5.93 5.53 13.74
C ILE A 118 -6.61 6.89 13.98
N THR A 119 -7.29 7.06 15.11
CA THR A 119 -8.06 8.27 15.38
C THR A 119 -7.18 9.33 16.04
N ASP A 120 -6.56 9.03 17.18
CA ASP A 120 -5.85 10.07 17.96
C ASP A 120 -4.57 10.55 17.24
N PHE A 121 -3.83 9.63 16.64
CA PHE A 121 -2.60 9.98 15.92
C PHE A 121 -2.86 10.37 14.47
N LEU A 122 -3.33 9.45 13.62
CA LEU A 122 -3.45 9.69 12.18
C LEU A 122 -4.47 10.79 11.85
N LYS A 123 -5.72 10.65 12.31
CA LYS A 123 -6.78 11.63 12.02
C LYS A 123 -6.60 12.94 12.79
N ASN A 124 -6.29 12.86 14.08
CA ASN A 124 -6.31 14.03 14.97
C ASN A 124 -4.96 14.74 15.09
N LYS A 125 -3.84 14.02 15.22
CA LYS A 125 -2.50 14.63 15.32
C LYS A 125 -1.91 14.98 13.95
N LEU A 126 -1.89 14.03 13.01
CA LEU A 126 -1.37 14.27 11.65
C LEU A 126 -2.38 14.99 10.74
N LYS A 127 -3.61 15.22 11.23
CA LYS A 127 -4.68 15.92 10.51
C LYS A 127 -5.05 15.26 9.18
N PHE A 128 -4.91 13.93 9.06
CA PHE A 128 -5.36 13.23 7.86
C PHE A 128 -6.86 13.43 7.64
N ARG A 129 -7.24 13.91 6.45
CA ARG A 129 -8.61 14.25 6.04
C ARG A 129 -9.15 13.39 4.90
N GLY A 130 -8.33 12.49 4.34
CA GLY A 130 -8.82 11.40 3.50
C GLY A 130 -9.59 10.36 4.32
N PHE A 131 -9.87 9.20 3.71
CA PHE A 131 -10.52 8.08 4.40
C PHE A 131 -9.53 6.94 4.69
N VAL A 132 -9.74 6.28 5.82
CA VAL A 132 -9.01 5.10 6.27
C VAL A 132 -9.77 3.86 5.81
N ILE A 133 -9.08 2.94 5.13
CA ILE A 133 -9.66 1.68 4.64
C ILE A 133 -9.05 0.50 5.40
N SER A 134 -9.83 -0.56 5.65
CA SER A 134 -9.26 -1.83 6.13
C SER A 134 -8.45 -2.52 5.03
N ASP A 135 -7.64 -3.48 5.41
CA ASP A 135 -7.15 -4.49 4.47
C ASP A 135 -8.26 -5.55 4.27
N TRP A 136 -8.07 -6.46 3.33
CA TRP A 136 -8.99 -7.54 2.97
C TRP A 136 -9.36 -8.41 4.18
N GLU A 137 -10.61 -8.38 4.62
CA GLU A 137 -11.05 -9.08 5.85
C GLU A 137 -10.22 -8.69 7.10
N GLY A 138 -9.66 -7.47 7.10
CA GLY A 138 -8.75 -7.03 8.17
C GLY A 138 -9.43 -6.96 9.53
N ILE A 139 -10.72 -6.59 9.58
CA ILE A 139 -11.47 -6.56 10.83
C ILE A 139 -11.80 -7.98 11.32
N ASP A 140 -12.01 -8.93 10.42
CA ASP A 140 -12.27 -10.34 10.69
C ASP A 140 -11.07 -10.96 11.43
N ARG A 141 -9.86 -10.53 11.07
CA ARG A 141 -8.58 -10.96 11.66
C ARG A 141 -8.22 -10.25 12.96
N ILE A 142 -9.12 -9.44 13.52
CA ILE A 142 -8.98 -8.92 14.89
C ILE A 142 -9.10 -10.06 15.90
N THR A 143 -9.99 -11.03 15.67
CA THR A 143 -10.22 -12.16 16.58
C THR A 143 -9.32 -13.34 16.24
N THR A 144 -9.19 -14.27 17.19
CA THR A 144 -8.53 -15.57 16.97
C THR A 144 -9.43 -16.68 17.51
N PRO A 145 -9.94 -17.58 16.65
CA PRO A 145 -9.80 -17.62 15.19
C PRO A 145 -10.37 -16.38 14.46
N GLN A 146 -9.98 -16.19 13.19
CA GLN A 146 -10.56 -15.16 12.32
C GLN A 146 -12.08 -15.31 12.29
N HIS A 147 -12.81 -14.17 12.30
CA HIS A 147 -14.27 -14.11 12.23
C HIS A 147 -15.04 -14.73 13.41
N LEU A 148 -14.37 -15.11 14.50
CA LEU A 148 -15.01 -15.76 15.66
C LEU A 148 -16.11 -14.89 16.30
N ASN A 149 -15.90 -13.57 16.35
CA ASN A 149 -16.87 -12.62 16.88
C ASN A 149 -16.94 -11.40 15.96
N TYR A 150 -17.66 -11.53 14.85
CA TYR A 150 -17.71 -10.49 13.83
C TYR A 150 -18.42 -9.22 14.30
N SER A 151 -19.40 -9.32 15.20
CA SER A 151 -20.00 -8.15 15.85
C SER A 151 -18.93 -7.32 16.57
N TYR A 152 -18.07 -7.96 17.37
CA TYR A 152 -16.93 -7.28 17.99
C TYR A 152 -15.94 -6.72 16.94
N SER A 153 -15.67 -7.44 15.85
CA SER A 153 -14.82 -6.94 14.76
C SER A 153 -15.35 -5.66 14.13
N ILE A 154 -16.67 -5.56 13.89
CA ILE A 154 -17.32 -4.35 13.39
C ILE A 154 -17.16 -3.20 14.39
N GLU A 155 -17.49 -3.45 15.67
CA GLU A 155 -17.40 -2.45 16.74
C GLU A 155 -15.97 -1.93 16.88
N ALA A 156 -15.00 -2.84 17.00
CA ALA A 156 -13.59 -2.50 17.18
C ALA A 156 -13.00 -1.80 15.96
N GLY A 157 -13.32 -2.23 14.74
CA GLY A 157 -12.80 -1.65 13.50
C GLY A 157 -13.36 -0.25 13.22
N VAL A 158 -14.68 -0.11 13.22
CA VAL A 158 -15.35 1.18 12.98
C VAL A 158 -15.09 2.14 14.14
N GLY A 159 -15.18 1.64 15.37
CA GLY A 159 -14.89 2.38 16.60
C GLY A 159 -13.46 2.87 16.66
N ALA A 160 -12.46 2.10 16.19
CA ALA A 160 -11.07 2.54 16.16
C ALA A 160 -10.82 3.72 15.21
N GLY A 161 -11.61 3.89 14.17
CA GLY A 161 -11.39 4.98 13.22
C GLY A 161 -11.45 4.60 11.75
N ILE A 162 -11.68 3.34 11.39
CA ILE A 162 -11.75 2.93 9.98
C ILE A 162 -13.02 3.52 9.34
N ASP A 163 -12.91 4.00 8.11
CA ASP A 163 -13.98 4.70 7.39
C ASP A 163 -14.64 3.80 6.34
N MET A 164 -13.86 2.94 5.70
CA MET A 164 -14.31 1.98 4.68
C MET A 164 -13.80 0.57 5.01
N ILE A 165 -14.71 -0.41 5.02
CA ILE A 165 -14.36 -1.80 5.32
C ILE A 165 -14.33 -2.61 4.02
N MET A 166 -13.21 -3.29 3.79
CA MET A 166 -13.03 -4.25 2.70
C MET A 166 -13.51 -5.64 3.16
N VAL A 167 -14.83 -5.87 3.03
CA VAL A 167 -15.57 -7.08 3.46
C VAL A 167 -15.49 -8.26 2.46
N PRO A 168 -14.73 -8.11 1.38
CA PRO A 168 -15.02 -8.47 -0.04
C PRO A 168 -16.30 -9.26 -0.43
N PHE A 169 -16.83 -10.14 0.41
CA PHE A 169 -17.90 -11.10 0.07
C PHE A 169 -19.14 -10.97 0.96
N ALA A 170 -18.97 -10.97 2.28
CA ALA A 170 -20.07 -11.03 3.27
C ALA A 170 -20.70 -9.66 3.56
N TYR A 171 -20.98 -8.85 2.54
CA TYR A 171 -21.39 -7.46 2.71
C TYR A 171 -22.74 -7.31 3.44
N THR A 172 -23.66 -8.27 3.31
CA THR A 172 -24.94 -8.25 4.03
C THR A 172 -24.73 -8.40 5.53
N GLU A 173 -23.90 -9.36 5.96
CA GLU A 173 -23.55 -9.56 7.37
C GLU A 173 -22.94 -8.29 7.98
N PHE A 174 -22.01 -7.66 7.26
CA PHE A 174 -21.41 -6.39 7.69
C PHE A 174 -22.44 -5.26 7.81
N ILE A 175 -23.27 -5.06 6.78
CA ILE A 175 -24.26 -3.97 6.75
C ILE A 175 -25.29 -4.16 7.87
N ASP A 176 -25.81 -5.38 8.05
CA ASP A 176 -26.80 -5.69 9.08
C ASP A 176 -26.21 -5.54 10.49
N GLY A 177 -24.98 -6.03 10.68
CA GLY A 177 -24.24 -5.90 11.95
C GLY A 177 -23.98 -4.44 12.32
N LEU A 178 -23.44 -3.65 11.39
CA LEU A 178 -23.19 -2.22 11.60
C LEU A 178 -24.49 -1.46 11.86
N THR A 179 -25.54 -1.73 11.08
CA THR A 179 -26.85 -1.10 11.24
C THR A 179 -27.44 -1.39 12.62
N SER A 180 -27.33 -2.64 13.08
CA SER A 180 -27.76 -3.05 14.42
C SER A 180 -26.99 -2.31 15.51
N GLN A 181 -25.65 -2.21 15.41
CA GLN A 181 -24.83 -1.52 16.39
C GLN A 181 -25.13 -0.01 16.46
N VAL A 182 -25.42 0.62 15.33
CA VAL A 182 -25.84 2.03 15.28
C VAL A 182 -27.22 2.22 15.92
N LYS A 183 -28.20 1.38 15.59
CA LYS A 183 -29.56 1.43 16.18
C LYS A 183 -29.55 1.24 17.69
N ASN A 184 -28.62 0.43 18.19
CA ASN A 184 -28.45 0.15 19.61
C ASN A 184 -27.49 1.12 20.33
N ASN A 185 -27.06 2.21 19.68
CA ASN A 185 -26.13 3.21 20.22
C ASN A 185 -24.75 2.67 20.64
N ILE A 186 -24.33 1.51 20.12
CA ILE A 186 -22.98 0.96 20.32
C ILE A 186 -21.98 1.78 19.49
N ILE A 187 -22.31 2.06 18.23
CA ILE A 187 -21.57 2.99 17.38
C ILE A 187 -22.39 4.28 17.26
N PRO A 188 -21.86 5.44 17.67
CA PRO A 188 -22.60 6.69 17.57
C PRO A 188 -22.72 7.14 16.10
N MET A 189 -23.85 7.77 15.75
CA MET A 189 -24.07 8.32 14.40
C MET A 189 -22.97 9.28 13.96
N SER A 190 -22.38 10.05 14.87
CA SER A 190 -21.25 10.94 14.57
C SER A 190 -20.03 10.22 14.01
N ARG A 191 -19.82 8.94 14.37
CA ARG A 191 -18.76 8.10 13.81
C ARG A 191 -19.07 7.73 12.36
N ILE A 192 -20.32 7.40 12.06
CA ILE A 192 -20.81 7.14 10.70
C ILE A 192 -20.68 8.40 9.85
N ASP A 193 -21.10 9.55 10.37
CA ASP A 193 -21.00 10.83 9.68
C ASP A 193 -19.54 11.19 9.36
N ASP A 194 -18.58 11.01 10.28
CA ASP A 194 -17.15 11.21 9.98
C ASP A 194 -16.66 10.27 8.87
N ALA A 195 -17.05 8.99 8.90
CA ALA A 195 -16.64 8.02 7.89
C ALA A 195 -17.16 8.40 6.51
N VAL A 196 -18.46 8.65 6.41
CA VAL A 196 -19.13 9.01 5.15
C VAL A 196 -18.63 10.34 4.63
N TYR A 197 -18.45 11.35 5.51
CA TYR A 197 -17.90 12.65 5.12
C TYR A 197 -16.52 12.49 4.47
N ARG A 198 -15.64 11.65 5.02
CA ARG A 198 -14.30 11.41 4.45
C ARG A 198 -14.35 10.70 3.11
N ILE A 199 -15.20 9.69 2.98
CA ILE A 199 -15.41 8.98 1.71
C ILE A 199 -15.92 9.94 0.64
N LEU A 200 -16.97 10.71 0.96
CA LEU A 200 -17.53 11.70 0.04
C LEU A 200 -16.52 12.79 -0.30
N ARG A 201 -15.75 13.30 0.67
CA ARG A 201 -14.69 14.29 0.43
C ARG A 201 -13.72 13.79 -0.64
N VAL A 202 -13.24 12.55 -0.55
CA VAL A 202 -12.32 11.99 -1.55
C VAL A 202 -13.02 11.87 -2.92
N LYS A 203 -14.24 11.29 -2.97
CA LYS A 203 -14.99 11.13 -4.22
C LYS A 203 -15.27 12.46 -4.94
N PHE A 204 -15.71 13.50 -4.21
CA PHE A 204 -15.90 14.83 -4.77
C PHE A 204 -14.57 15.48 -5.17
N THR A 205 -13.54 15.38 -4.33
CA THR A 205 -12.23 16.01 -4.64
C THR A 205 -11.60 15.43 -5.89
N MET A 206 -11.77 14.13 -6.16
CA MET A 206 -11.24 13.49 -7.36
C MET A 206 -12.13 13.65 -8.61
N GLY A 207 -13.24 14.37 -8.51
CA GLY A 207 -14.16 14.59 -9.63
C GLY A 207 -14.94 13.34 -10.05
N LEU A 208 -15.14 12.37 -9.14
CA LEU A 208 -15.81 11.11 -9.46
C LEU A 208 -17.30 11.31 -9.75
N PHE A 209 -17.92 12.36 -9.20
CA PHE A 209 -19.32 12.69 -9.50
C PHE A 209 -19.48 13.32 -10.88
N GLU A 210 -18.48 14.08 -11.35
CA GLU A 210 -18.45 14.69 -12.67
C GLU A 210 -18.02 13.69 -13.75
N ASN A 211 -17.12 12.75 -13.43
CA ASN A 211 -16.60 11.75 -14.35
C ASN A 211 -16.71 10.34 -13.74
N PRO A 212 -17.94 9.79 -13.62
CA PRO A 212 -18.17 8.50 -12.95
C PRO A 212 -17.85 7.28 -13.83
N TYR A 213 -17.66 7.48 -15.14
CA TYR A 213 -17.44 6.41 -16.12
C TYR A 213 -16.04 6.48 -16.72
N ALA A 214 -15.59 5.34 -17.24
CA ALA A 214 -14.32 5.26 -17.95
C ALA A 214 -14.33 6.14 -19.20
N ASP A 215 -13.16 6.70 -19.53
CA ASP A 215 -12.91 7.44 -20.77
C ASP A 215 -12.29 6.50 -21.81
N PRO A 216 -13.01 6.09 -22.87
CA PRO A 216 -12.49 5.18 -23.89
C PRO A 216 -11.29 5.76 -24.65
N SER A 217 -11.07 7.08 -24.64
CA SER A 217 -9.90 7.68 -25.29
C SER A 217 -8.58 7.28 -24.63
N LEU A 218 -8.61 6.80 -23.37
CA LEU A 218 -7.43 6.36 -22.63
C LEU A 218 -7.04 4.89 -22.88
N MET A 219 -7.80 4.13 -23.68
CA MET A 219 -7.49 2.72 -23.95
C MET A 219 -6.08 2.52 -24.52
N GLY A 220 -5.58 3.49 -25.32
CA GLY A 220 -4.24 3.45 -25.90
C GLY A 220 -3.09 3.70 -24.90
N GLU A 221 -3.37 4.04 -23.65
CA GLU A 221 -2.34 4.23 -22.62
C GLU A 221 -1.85 2.89 -22.04
N LEU A 222 -2.65 1.82 -22.14
CA LEU A 222 -2.25 0.51 -21.64
C LEU A 222 -1.09 -0.06 -22.46
N GLY A 223 0.05 -0.31 -21.81
CA GLY A 223 1.21 -0.90 -22.45
C GLY A 223 1.90 -0.01 -23.49
N LYS A 224 1.69 1.31 -23.41
CA LYS A 224 2.29 2.31 -24.30
C LYS A 224 3.82 2.22 -24.33
N GLN A 225 4.44 2.46 -25.49
CA GLN A 225 5.89 2.31 -25.65
C GLN A 225 6.67 3.27 -24.74
N GLU A 226 6.20 4.51 -24.57
CA GLU A 226 6.84 5.50 -23.71
C GLU A 226 6.88 5.03 -22.24
N HIS A 227 5.84 4.32 -21.78
CA HIS A 227 5.81 3.74 -20.44
C HIS A 227 6.79 2.57 -20.32
N ARG A 228 6.91 1.75 -21.37
CA ARG A 228 7.90 0.66 -21.43
C ARG A 228 9.33 1.17 -21.42
N GLU A 229 9.62 2.31 -22.06
CA GLU A 229 10.95 2.92 -22.01
C GLU A 229 11.29 3.46 -20.61
N ILE A 230 10.31 4.05 -19.89
CA ILE A 230 10.49 4.44 -18.48
C ILE A 230 10.73 3.19 -17.61
N ALA A 231 9.96 2.11 -17.81
CA ALA A 231 10.15 0.85 -17.09
C ALA A 231 11.55 0.25 -17.37
N ARG A 232 11.99 0.27 -18.63
CA ARG A 232 13.34 -0.17 -19.04
C ARG A 232 14.44 0.67 -18.38
N GLU A 233 14.25 1.98 -18.28
CA GLU A 233 15.15 2.87 -17.55
C GLU A 233 15.18 2.54 -16.06
N ALA A 234 14.02 2.35 -15.43
CA ALA A 234 13.92 2.01 -14.01
C ALA A 234 14.63 0.69 -13.69
N VAL A 235 14.42 -0.35 -14.51
CA VAL A 235 15.12 -1.65 -14.38
C VAL A 235 16.63 -1.47 -14.53
N ARG A 236 17.10 -0.72 -15.52
CA ARG A 236 18.54 -0.45 -15.67
C ARG A 236 19.13 0.26 -14.45
N LYS A 237 18.41 1.23 -13.87
CA LYS A 237 18.85 2.01 -12.71
C LYS A 237 18.75 1.25 -11.38
N SER A 238 17.97 0.17 -11.33
CA SER A 238 17.82 -0.66 -10.11
C SER A 238 18.92 -1.73 -9.97
N LEU A 239 19.68 -2.03 -11.02
CA LEU A 239 20.73 -3.05 -10.98
C LEU A 239 21.87 -2.65 -10.03
N VAL A 240 22.15 -3.51 -9.06
CA VAL A 240 23.29 -3.36 -8.14
C VAL A 240 24.43 -4.29 -8.60
N LEU A 241 25.54 -3.71 -9.08
CA LEU A 241 26.71 -4.48 -9.48
C LEU A 241 27.49 -4.97 -8.26
N LEU A 242 27.27 -6.22 -7.86
CA LEU A 242 27.93 -6.80 -6.68
C LEU A 242 29.37 -7.26 -6.95
N LYS A 243 29.69 -7.64 -8.19
CA LYS A 243 31.02 -8.14 -8.58
C LYS A 243 31.25 -7.95 -10.07
N ASN A 244 32.46 -7.53 -10.47
CA ASN A 244 32.84 -7.34 -11.87
C ASN A 244 34.20 -7.97 -12.20
N GLY A 245 34.25 -9.30 -12.25
CA GLY A 245 35.47 -10.07 -12.49
C GLY A 245 36.03 -10.73 -11.21
N LYS A 246 36.94 -11.70 -11.38
CA LYS A 246 37.66 -12.33 -10.26
C LYS A 246 38.92 -11.54 -9.85
N SER A 247 39.49 -10.79 -10.78
CA SER A 247 40.67 -9.94 -10.59
C SER A 247 40.27 -8.47 -10.63
N ALA A 248 40.95 -7.63 -9.84
CA ALA A 248 40.75 -6.19 -9.83
C ALA A 248 41.18 -5.51 -11.15
N TYR A 249 42.01 -6.17 -11.95
CA TYR A 249 42.64 -5.59 -13.15
C TYR A 249 41.94 -5.97 -14.47
N THR A 250 40.95 -6.85 -14.44
CA THR A 250 40.28 -7.35 -15.65
C THR A 250 38.77 -7.39 -15.43
N PRO A 251 38.06 -6.28 -15.69
CA PRO A 251 36.61 -6.24 -15.55
C PRO A 251 35.95 -7.14 -16.60
N LEU A 252 34.83 -7.77 -16.23
CA LEU A 252 34.03 -8.60 -17.14
C LEU A 252 33.00 -7.76 -17.90
N LEU A 253 32.37 -6.80 -17.21
CA LEU A 253 31.36 -5.91 -17.74
C LEU A 253 31.99 -4.53 -18.03
N PRO A 254 31.56 -3.84 -19.11
CA PRO A 254 30.49 -4.25 -20.04
C PRO A 254 30.93 -5.30 -21.07
N LEU A 255 30.02 -6.21 -21.44
CA LEU A 255 30.29 -7.23 -22.48
C LEU A 255 30.30 -6.59 -23.88
N PRO A 256 31.17 -7.06 -24.80
CA PRO A 256 31.16 -6.60 -26.18
C PRO A 256 29.89 -7.08 -26.89
N LYS A 257 29.25 -6.18 -27.66
CA LYS A 257 28.09 -6.54 -28.49
C LYS A 257 28.45 -7.46 -29.67
N LYS A 258 29.72 -7.48 -30.08
CA LYS A 258 30.24 -8.35 -31.14
C LYS A 258 31.07 -9.46 -30.51
N ALA A 259 30.62 -10.71 -30.68
CA ALA A 259 31.30 -11.92 -30.23
C ALA A 259 31.00 -13.06 -31.22
N GLY A 260 31.88 -14.04 -31.33
CA GLY A 260 31.67 -15.17 -32.24
C GLY A 260 30.49 -16.06 -31.83
N LYS A 261 30.37 -16.36 -30.53
CA LYS A 261 29.25 -17.12 -29.95
C LYS A 261 29.11 -16.76 -28.48
N ILE A 262 27.88 -16.62 -28.00
CA ILE A 262 27.56 -16.39 -26.58
C ILE A 262 26.58 -17.47 -26.09
N LEU A 263 26.58 -17.71 -24.78
CA LEU A 263 25.62 -18.60 -24.11
C LEU A 263 24.75 -17.76 -23.18
N VAL A 264 23.44 -17.97 -23.26
CA VAL A 264 22.45 -17.49 -22.29
C VAL A 264 21.87 -18.73 -21.61
N ALA A 265 21.88 -18.78 -20.28
CA ALA A 265 21.48 -19.97 -19.51
C ALA A 265 20.89 -19.58 -18.15
N GLY A 266 20.17 -20.52 -17.54
CA GLY A 266 19.50 -20.36 -16.25
C GLY A 266 17.98 -20.29 -16.37
N SER A 267 17.27 -20.71 -15.32
CA SER A 267 15.79 -20.82 -15.32
C SER A 267 15.03 -19.50 -15.49
N HIS A 268 15.71 -18.37 -15.29
CA HIS A 268 15.12 -17.02 -15.37
C HIS A 268 15.53 -16.28 -16.66
N ALA A 269 16.34 -16.90 -17.52
CA ALA A 269 16.91 -16.21 -18.68
C ALA A 269 15.89 -15.93 -19.79
N ASP A 270 14.82 -16.74 -19.86
CA ASP A 270 13.69 -16.58 -20.78
C ASP A 270 12.38 -16.97 -20.07
N ASN A 271 12.04 -16.22 -19.02
CA ASN A 271 10.80 -16.42 -18.27
C ASN A 271 10.29 -15.08 -17.73
N LEU A 272 9.31 -14.51 -18.42
CA LEU A 272 8.71 -13.20 -18.13
C LEU A 272 8.02 -13.20 -16.77
N GLY A 273 7.31 -14.28 -16.42
CA GLY A 273 6.69 -14.43 -15.11
C GLY A 273 7.70 -14.34 -13.96
N ASN A 274 8.80 -15.07 -14.06
CA ASN A 274 9.84 -15.11 -13.03
C ASN A 274 10.56 -13.77 -12.83
N GLN A 275 10.80 -12.99 -13.91
CA GLN A 275 11.42 -11.66 -13.78
C GLN A 275 10.45 -10.61 -13.22
N CYS A 276 9.14 -10.82 -13.32
CA CYS A 276 8.12 -9.93 -12.78
C CYS A 276 7.81 -10.23 -11.30
N GLY A 277 7.69 -11.51 -10.92
CA GLY A 277 7.40 -11.93 -9.55
C GLY A 277 5.92 -11.84 -9.17
N GLY A 278 5.65 -11.69 -7.86
CA GLY A 278 4.29 -11.55 -7.32
C GLY A 278 3.58 -10.29 -7.81
N TRP A 279 2.26 -10.22 -7.60
CA TRP A 279 1.42 -9.09 -8.06
C TRP A 279 1.49 -8.79 -9.57
N THR A 280 1.75 -9.81 -10.39
CA THR A 280 1.79 -9.70 -11.85
C THR A 280 0.80 -10.69 -12.46
N ILE A 281 -0.27 -10.16 -13.09
CA ILE A 281 -1.45 -10.90 -13.61
C ILE A 281 -2.27 -11.62 -12.53
N THR A 282 -1.64 -12.43 -11.67
CA THR A 282 -2.27 -13.12 -10.54
C THR A 282 -1.68 -12.65 -9.21
N TRP A 283 -2.33 -13.01 -8.09
CA TRP A 283 -1.88 -12.62 -6.75
C TRP A 283 -0.44 -13.08 -6.43
N GLN A 284 -0.14 -14.37 -6.65
CA GLN A 284 1.17 -14.96 -6.37
C GLN A 284 2.15 -14.84 -7.56
N GLY A 285 1.72 -14.21 -8.66
CA GLY A 285 2.43 -14.28 -9.93
C GLY A 285 2.26 -15.63 -10.64
N LEU A 286 2.97 -15.80 -11.74
CA LEU A 286 2.96 -17.02 -12.54
C LEU A 286 4.34 -17.27 -13.15
N THR A 287 4.54 -18.48 -13.68
CA THR A 287 5.74 -18.85 -14.44
C THR A 287 5.43 -18.90 -15.93
N GLY A 288 6.44 -18.66 -16.77
CA GLY A 288 6.37 -18.78 -18.21
C GLY A 288 6.11 -17.45 -18.91
N ASN A 289 5.96 -17.51 -20.24
CA ASN A 289 5.83 -16.35 -21.11
C ASN A 289 4.39 -16.17 -21.63
N ASP A 290 3.64 -17.26 -21.80
CA ASP A 290 2.38 -17.25 -22.56
C ASP A 290 1.23 -16.49 -21.90
N ASN A 291 1.23 -16.39 -20.56
CA ASN A 291 0.14 -15.81 -19.78
C ASN A 291 0.52 -14.45 -19.14
N THR A 292 1.56 -13.79 -19.65
CA THR A 292 2.16 -12.58 -19.05
C THR A 292 1.95 -11.29 -19.85
N THR A 293 1.12 -11.34 -20.89
CA THR A 293 0.78 -10.22 -21.78
C THR A 293 -0.71 -9.96 -21.84
#